data_AF-A0ABD0QEY3-F1
#
_entry.id   AF-A0ABD0QEY3-F1
#
_cell.length_a   1.000
_cell.length_b   1.000
_cell.length_c   1.000
_cell.angle_alpha   90.00
_cell.angle_beta   90.00
_cell.angle_gamma   90.00
#
_symmetry.space_group_name_H-M   'P 1'
#
loop_
_entity.id
_entity.type
_entity.pdbx_description
1 polymer ?
#
loop_
_entity_poly.entity_id
_entity_poly.type
_entity_poly.pdbx_seq_one_letter_code
_entity_poly.pdbx_strand_id
1 'polypeptide(L)' 'TPEGEFLPLDQLELDVGFSTGADQLFLVSPLTICHVIDTKSPFYELSQRSMQTE' A
#
# COMPACT_ATOMS: atom_id res chain seq x y z
N THR A 1 -17.63 -5.66 -1.52
CA THR A 1 -17.08 -6.79 -0.73
C THR A 1 -17.55 -8.12 -1.31
N PRO A 2 -17.01 -9.28 -0.90
CA PRO A 2 -17.45 -10.62 -1.35
C PRO A 2 -18.95 -10.87 -1.18
N GLU A 3 -19.60 -10.11 -0.30
CA GLU A 3 -21.03 -10.14 0.01
C GLU A 3 -21.89 -9.34 -0.98
N GLY A 4 -21.28 -8.78 -2.04
CA GLY A 4 -21.98 -8.01 -3.07
C GLY A 4 -22.15 -6.53 -2.75
N GLU A 5 -21.47 -6.01 -1.72
CA GLU A 5 -21.44 -4.57 -1.44
C GLU A 5 -20.64 -3.82 -2.51
N PHE A 6 -21.25 -2.79 -3.09
CA PHE A 6 -20.58 -1.92 -4.05
C PHE A 6 -19.87 -0.77 -3.32
N LEU A 7 -18.54 -0.77 -3.40
CA LEU A 7 -17.68 0.29 -2.88
C LEU A 7 -17.15 1.08 -4.09
N PRO A 8 -17.67 2.29 -4.39
CA PRO A 8 -17.23 3.07 -5.54
C PRO A 8 -15.77 3.50 -5.45
N LEU A 9 -15.26 3.71 -4.24
CA LEU A 9 -13.87 4.05 -3.93
C LEU A 9 -13.51 3.31 -2.64
N ASP A 10 -12.94 2.13 -2.80
CA ASP A 10 -12.46 1.36 -1.65
C ASP A 10 -11.09 1.90 -1.21
N GLN A 11 -10.91 2.05 0.11
CA GLN A 11 -9.68 2.59 0.69
C GLN A 11 -8.96 1.47 1.43
N LEU A 12 -7.82 1.07 0.87
CA LEU A 12 -6.96 0.03 1.43
C LEU A 12 -5.70 0.68 2.02
N GLU A 13 -5.30 0.20 3.20
CA GLU A 13 -4.12 0.70 3.89
C GLU A 13 -2.82 0.20 3.23
N LEU A 14 -1.80 1.06 3.21
CA LEU A 14 -0.43 0.73 2.79
C LEU A 14 0.53 0.95 3.95
N ASP A 15 1.05 -0.14 4.52
CA ASP A 15 2.00 -0.05 5.65
C ASP A 15 3.36 0.48 5.17
N VAL A 16 3.68 1.72 5.54
CA VAL A 16 4.98 2.35 5.24
C VAL A 16 5.93 2.34 6.45
N GLY A 17 5.63 1.50 7.45
CA GLY A 17 6.38 1.40 8.69
C GLY A 17 5.60 1.83 9.93
N PHE A 18 4.26 1.81 9.89
CA PHE A 18 3.42 2.00 11.08
C PHE A 18 3.72 0.94 12.14
N SER A 19 3.95 -0.30 11.68
CA SER A 19 4.32 -1.43 12.54
C SER A 19 5.71 -1.29 13.19
N THR A 20 6.60 -0.49 12.60
CA THR A 20 7.98 -0.29 13.06
C THR A 20 8.24 1.10 13.65
N GLY A 21 7.26 2.01 13.63
CA GLY A 21 7.41 3.42 14.01
C GLY A 21 8.22 4.26 13.02
N ALA A 22 8.47 3.73 11.81
CA ALA A 22 9.22 4.44 10.76
C ALA A 22 8.36 5.48 10.02
N ASP A 23 7.05 5.44 10.25
CA ASP A 23 6.08 6.46 9.85
C ASP A 23 6.26 7.80 10.60
N GLN A 24 6.91 7.79 11.77
CA GLN A 24 7.30 8.99 12.52
C GLN A 24 8.56 9.61 11.93
N LEU A 25 8.40 10.31 10.82
CA LEU A 25 9.50 10.88 10.05
C LEU A 25 10.10 12.12 10.73
N PHE A 26 11.43 12.13 10.88
CA PHE A 26 12.20 13.34 11.18
C PHE A 26 12.76 13.92 9.87
N LEU A 27 11.98 14.79 9.23
CA LEU A 27 12.28 15.36 7.92
C LEU A 27 13.26 16.55 8.02
N VAL A 28 14.55 16.25 7.85
CA VAL A 28 15.62 17.26 7.73
C VAL A 28 16.14 17.38 6.30
N SER A 29 16.01 16.30 5.52
CA SER A 29 16.40 16.20 4.12
C SER A 29 15.36 15.39 3.36
N PRO A 30 15.38 15.35 2.01
CA PRO A 30 14.50 14.48 1.24
C PRO A 30 14.62 13.03 1.69
N LEU A 31 13.48 12.40 1.97
CA LEU A 31 13.36 11.00 2.36
C LEU A 31 12.54 10.26 1.31
N THR A 32 12.92 9.03 1.01
CA THR A 32 12.14 8.12 0.18
C THR A 32 11.27 7.27 1.10
N ILE A 33 9.95 7.36 0.94
CA ILE A 33 9.00 6.50 1.64
C ILE A 33 8.94 5.17 0.92
N CYS A 34 9.05 4.08 1.68
CA CYS A 34 9.05 2.71 1.16
C CYS A 34 7.86 1.95 1.73
N HIS A 35 7.17 1.21 0.86
CA HIS A 35 6.18 0.21 1.25
C HIS A 35 6.74 -1.16 0.85
N VAL A 36 6.76 -2.11 1.79
CA VAL A 36 7.18 -3.48 1.51
C VAL A 36 5.99 -4.25 0.98
N ILE A 37 6.08 -4.75 -0.25
CA ILE A 37 5.05 -5.61 -0.82
C ILE A 37 5.22 -7.01 -0.24
N ASP A 38 4.48 -7.30 0.82
CA ASP A 38 4.39 -8.61 1.45
C ASP A 38 2.98 -9.22 1.28
N THR A 39 2.71 -10.37 1.91
CA THR A 39 1.42 -11.07 1.83
C THR A 39 0.23 -10.26 2.38
N LYS A 40 0.47 -9.17 3.11
CA LYS A 40 -0.56 -8.28 3.66
C LYS A 40 -0.77 -7.04 2.79
N SER A 41 0.12 -6.78 1.83
CA SER A 41 0.01 -5.66 0.91
C SER A 41 -1.13 -5.87 -0.08
N PRO A 42 -1.94 -4.84 -0.39
CA PRO A 42 -2.92 -4.91 -1.48
C PRO A 42 -2.25 -5.11 -2.85
N PHE A 43 -0.94 -4.88 -2.95
CA PHE A 43 -0.17 -5.10 -4.17
C PHE A 43 0.50 -6.48 -4.25
N TYR A 44 0.16 -7.42 -3.36
CA TYR A 44 0.81 -8.73 -3.30
C TYR A 44 0.74 -9.52 -4.62
N GLU A 45 -0.40 -9.45 -5.32
CA GLU A 45 -0.62 -10.13 -6.60
C GLU A 45 -0.32 -9.23 -7.82
N LEU A 46 0.15 -8.00 -7.59
CA LEU A 46 0.40 -7.05 -8.66
C LEU A 46 1.66 -7.45 -9.44
N SER A 47 1.50 -7.63 -10.76
CA SER A 47 2.62 -7.85 -11.68
C SER A 47 2.83 -6.64 -12.58
N GLN A 48 4.01 -6.53 -13.19
CA GLN A 48 4.29 -5.48 -14.18
C GLN A 48 3.26 -5.46 -15.32
N ARG A 49 2.76 -6.65 -15.70
CA ARG A 49 1.77 -6.78 -16.77
C ARG A 49 0.39 -6.30 -16.31
N SER A 50 -0.03 -6.70 -15.11
CA SER A 50 -1.29 -6.26 -14.49
C SER A 50 -1.32 -4.73 -14.34
N MET A 51 -0.20 -4.13 -13.94
CA MET A 51 -0.04 -2.69 -13.77
C MET A 51 -0.25 -1.88 -15.07
N GLN A 52 -0.08 -2.49 -16.25
CA GLN A 52 -0.30 -1.81 -17.54
C GLN A 52 -1.76 -1.88 -18.00
N THR A 53 -2.57 -2.73 -17.36
CA THR A 53 -3.94 -3.05 -17.76
C THR A 53 -5.00 -2.63 -16.74
N GLU A 54 -4.57 -2.22 -15.55
CA GLU A 54 -5.41 -1.56 -14.53
C GLU A 54 -5.74 -0.12 -14.92
#